data_AF-Q4UCC8-F1
#
_entry.id   AF-Q4UCC8-F1
#
_cell.length_a   1.000
_cell.length_b   1.000
_cell.length_c   1.000
_cell.angle_alpha   90.00
_cell.angle_beta   90.00
_cell.angle_gamma   90.00
#
_symmetry.space_group_name_H-M   'P 1'
#
loop_
_entity.id
_entity.type
_entity.pdbx_description
1 polymer ?
#
loop_
_entity_poly.entity_id
_entity_poly.type
_entity_poly.pdbx_seq_one_letter_code
_entity_poly.pdbx_strand_id
1 'polypeptide(L)'
;MVKNKKNKKKINKINKNNKNVKNMELIKKRLIGSRFRYINEKLYKNNSEMSWKLFNNDPKLYTIYHEGYRNQIIKWPYNPINKIISWLNKHKEYFNIGDFGCGDALIAKTFKKYSVTVLATAAPIKTT
;
A
#
# COMPACT_ATOMS: atom_id res chain seq x y z
N MET A 1 17.23 -53.55 8.31
CA MET A 1 16.60 -52.30 8.82
C MET A 1 17.25 -50.99 8.27
N VAL A 2 17.59 -50.88 6.97
CA VAL A 2 18.41 -49.74 6.46
C VAL A 2 17.63 -48.71 5.61
N LYS A 3 16.41 -49.05 5.14
CA LYS A 3 15.62 -48.18 4.24
C LYS A 3 14.97 -46.95 4.92
N ASN A 4 14.90 -46.89 6.26
CA ASN A 4 14.25 -45.80 7.02
C ASN A 4 15.12 -44.56 7.31
N LYS A 5 16.46 -44.67 7.31
CA LYS A 5 17.35 -43.53 7.61
C LYS A 5 17.49 -42.54 6.44
N LYS A 6 17.46 -43.02 5.19
CA LYS A 6 17.55 -42.17 3.99
C LYS A 6 16.29 -41.30 3.79
N ASN A 7 15.10 -41.84 4.05
CA ASN A 7 13.85 -41.08 3.99
C ASN A 7 13.76 -40.00 5.10
N LYS A 8 14.14 -40.32 6.35
CA LYS A 8 14.19 -39.32 7.44
C LYS A 8 15.16 -38.17 7.14
N LYS A 9 16.33 -38.44 6.55
CA LYS A 9 17.28 -37.38 6.13
C LYS A 9 16.71 -36.49 5.02
N LYS A 10 15.97 -37.06 4.06
CA LYS A 10 15.32 -36.31 2.97
C LYS A 10 14.19 -35.42 3.49
N ILE A 11 13.33 -35.94 4.37
CA ILE A 11 12.24 -35.20 5.03
C ILE A 11 12.79 -34.05 5.88
N ASN A 12 13.86 -34.28 6.66
CA ASN A 12 14.49 -33.22 7.45
C ASN A 12 15.10 -32.11 6.59
N LYS A 13 15.67 -32.45 5.42
CA LYS A 13 16.22 -31.47 4.48
C LYS A 13 15.10 -30.63 3.83
N ILE A 14 13.99 -31.25 3.46
CA ILE A 14 12.79 -30.55 2.93
C ILE A 14 12.20 -29.62 3.99
N ASN A 15 12.05 -30.09 5.23
CA ASN A 15 11.54 -29.27 6.34
C ASN A 15 12.48 -28.10 6.67
N LYS A 16 13.80 -28.32 6.64
CA LYS A 16 14.80 -27.24 6.83
C LYS A 16 14.75 -26.22 5.70
N ASN A 17 14.62 -26.65 4.46
CA ASN A 17 14.47 -25.74 3.31
C ASN A 17 13.17 -24.93 3.41
N ASN A 18 12.03 -25.58 3.72
CA ASN A 18 10.76 -24.88 3.93
C ASN A 18 10.83 -23.88 5.09
N LYS A 19 11.53 -24.21 6.18
CA LYS A 19 11.75 -23.29 7.30
C LYS A 19 12.61 -22.08 6.89
N ASN A 20 13.67 -22.31 6.11
CA ASN A 20 14.52 -21.23 5.60
C ASN A 20 13.77 -20.30 4.65
N VAL A 21 12.95 -20.84 3.75
CA VAL A 21 12.10 -20.05 2.85
C VAL A 21 11.10 -19.21 3.64
N LYS A 22 10.41 -19.80 4.63
CA LYS A 22 9.50 -19.07 5.53
C LYS A 22 10.20 -17.96 6.31
N ASN A 23 11.40 -18.22 6.83
CA ASN A 23 12.20 -17.22 7.54
C ASN A 23 12.59 -16.06 6.62
N MET A 24 12.97 -16.36 5.38
CA MET A 24 13.35 -15.35 4.41
C MET A 24 12.14 -14.50 3.96
N GLU A 25 10.96 -15.11 3.84
CA GLU A 25 9.72 -14.37 3.59
C GLU A 25 9.35 -13.44 4.77
N LEU A 26 9.54 -13.89 6.01
CA LEU A 26 9.33 -13.08 7.21
C LEU A 26 10.26 -11.86 7.24
N ILE A 27 11.54 -12.05 6.89
CA ILE A 27 12.52 -10.96 6.80
C ILE A 27 12.11 -9.95 5.73
N LYS A 28 11.68 -10.40 4.53
CA LYS A 28 11.16 -9.51 3.49
C LYS A 28 9.98 -8.68 3.98
N LYS A 29 8.99 -9.31 4.63
CA LYS A 29 7.82 -8.60 5.17
C LYS A 29 8.20 -7.55 6.20
N ARG A 30 9.16 -7.84 7.09
CA ARG A 30 9.70 -6.88 8.06
C ARG A 30 10.39 -5.69 7.37
N LEU A 31 11.18 -5.95 6.33
CA LEU A 31 11.88 -4.92 5.57
C LEU A 31 10.91 -3.99 4.81
N ILE A 32 9.84 -4.56 4.23
CA ILE A 32 8.79 -3.76 3.57
C ILE A 32 8.12 -2.84 4.60
N GLY A 33 7.78 -3.37 5.78
CA GLY A 33 7.18 -2.59 6.86
C GLY A 33 8.09 -1.46 7.38
N SER A 34 9.39 -1.71 7.55
CA SER A 34 10.34 -0.68 7.99
C SER A 34 10.52 0.41 6.93
N ARG A 35 10.58 0.04 5.64
CA ARG A 35 10.67 0.99 4.53
C ARG A 35 9.45 1.90 4.46
N PHE A 36 8.24 1.33 4.60
CA PHE A 36 7.02 2.11 4.69
C PHE A 36 7.05 3.11 5.85
N ARG A 37 7.42 2.66 7.06
CA ARG A 37 7.47 3.52 8.25
C ARG A 37 8.45 4.68 8.05
N TYR A 38 9.62 4.40 7.48
CA TYR A 38 10.62 5.43 7.18
C TYR A 38 10.09 6.49 6.21
N ILE A 39 9.48 6.06 5.09
CA ILE A 39 8.92 7.01 4.12
C ILE A 39 7.80 7.83 4.76
N ASN A 40 6.89 7.18 5.48
CA ASN A 40 5.80 7.85 6.18
C ASN A 40 6.31 8.91 7.17
N GLU A 41 7.34 8.59 7.96
CA GLU A 41 7.97 9.56 8.86
C GLU A 41 8.57 10.75 8.11
N LYS A 42 9.23 10.52 6.97
CA LYS A 42 9.73 11.61 6.12
C LYS A 42 8.61 12.51 5.63
N LEU A 43 7.47 11.96 5.23
CA LEU A 43 6.32 12.75 4.78
C LEU A 43 5.74 13.62 5.92
N TYR A 44 5.71 13.13 7.16
CA TYR A 44 5.22 13.91 8.30
C TYR A 44 6.19 14.99 8.78
N LYS A 45 7.49 14.84 8.51
CA LYS A 45 8.55 15.77 8.97
C LYS A 45 8.95 16.81 7.92
N ASN A 46 8.49 16.66 6.69
CA ASN A 46 8.82 17.54 5.58
C ASN A 46 7.59 18.30 5.09
N ASN A 47 7.79 19.44 4.46
CA ASN A 47 6.69 20.16 3.81
C ASN A 47 6.28 19.46 2.48
N SER A 48 5.19 19.94 1.88
CA SER A 48 4.62 19.38 0.65
C SER A 48 5.57 19.48 -0.54
N GLU A 49 6.33 20.57 -0.67
CA GLU A 49 7.31 20.75 -1.75
C GLU A 49 8.44 19.73 -1.67
N MET A 50 8.97 19.48 -0.48
CA MET A 50 9.99 18.46 -0.24
C MET A 50 9.45 17.05 -0.49
N SER A 51 8.21 16.77 -0.08
CA SER A 51 7.55 15.49 -0.34
C SER A 51 7.31 15.26 -1.83
N TRP A 52 6.93 16.31 -2.57
CA TRP A 52 6.79 16.28 -4.02
C TRP A 52 8.13 16.03 -4.71
N LYS A 53 9.20 16.73 -4.29
CA LYS A 53 10.56 16.48 -4.78
C LYS A 53 11.02 15.05 -4.49
N LEU A 54 10.75 14.53 -3.30
CA LEU A 54 11.09 13.16 -2.91
C LEU A 54 10.49 12.13 -3.87
N PHE A 55 9.20 12.24 -4.18
CA PHE A 55 8.52 11.31 -5.09
C PHE A 55 8.87 11.53 -6.55
N ASN A 56 9.18 12.75 -6.98
CA ASN A 56 9.64 12.99 -8.34
C ASN A 56 11.08 12.50 -8.57
N ASN A 57 11.95 12.61 -7.57
CA ASN A 57 13.33 12.13 -7.66
C ASN A 57 13.39 10.60 -7.68
N ASP A 58 12.54 9.91 -6.92
CA ASP A 58 12.39 8.46 -6.98
C ASP A 58 10.90 8.05 -6.99
N PRO A 59 10.31 7.91 -8.19
CA PRO A 59 8.91 7.49 -8.34
C PRO A 59 8.60 6.13 -7.70
N LYS A 60 9.60 5.26 -7.50
CA LYS A 60 9.37 3.96 -6.83
C LYS A 60 8.98 4.15 -5.37
N LEU A 61 9.43 5.24 -4.73
CA LEU A 61 9.04 5.54 -3.35
C LEU A 61 7.53 5.76 -3.21
N TYR A 62 6.89 6.34 -4.23
CA TYR A 62 5.43 6.52 -4.25
C TYR A 62 4.72 5.16 -4.23
N THR A 63 5.12 4.25 -5.12
CA THR A 63 4.56 2.88 -5.19
C THR A 63 4.74 2.14 -3.87
N ILE A 64 5.94 2.21 -3.29
CA ILE A 64 6.28 1.50 -2.04
C ILE A 64 5.53 2.09 -0.85
N TYR A 65 5.38 3.42 -0.81
CA TYR A 65 4.59 4.08 0.20
C TYR A 65 3.12 3.63 0.12
N HIS A 66 2.51 3.62 -1.06
CA HIS A 66 1.11 3.20 -1.24
C HIS A 66 0.91 1.70 -1.01
N GLU A 67 1.85 0.84 -1.39
CA GLU A 67 1.80 -0.58 -1.03
C GLU A 67 1.84 -0.78 0.49
N GLY A 68 2.75 -0.07 1.17
CA GLY A 68 2.83 -0.06 2.62
C GLY A 68 1.53 0.42 3.28
N TYR A 69 0.95 1.51 2.77
CA TYR A 69 -0.32 2.06 3.24
C TYR A 69 -1.47 1.06 3.09
N ARG A 70 -1.61 0.42 1.92
CA ARG A 70 -2.61 -0.65 1.69
C ARG A 70 -2.45 -1.80 2.67
N ASN A 71 -1.21 -2.22 2.93
CA ASN A 71 -0.94 -3.28 3.91
C ASN A 71 -1.27 -2.88 5.35
N GLN A 72 -1.25 -1.58 5.69
CA GLN A 72 -1.68 -1.10 7.01
C GLN A 72 -3.20 -0.98 7.10
N ILE A 73 -3.85 -0.41 6.08
CA ILE A 73 -5.28 -0.08 6.15
C ILE A 73 -6.18 -1.32 6.26
N ILE A 74 -5.75 -2.45 5.70
CA ILE A 74 -6.44 -3.75 5.84
C ILE A 74 -6.55 -4.19 7.31
N LYS A 75 -5.62 -3.76 8.16
CA LYS A 75 -5.59 -4.12 9.60
C LYS A 75 -6.43 -3.20 10.46
N TRP A 76 -6.89 -2.07 9.91
CA TRP A 76 -7.70 -1.13 10.67
C TRP A 76 -9.10 -1.72 10.84
N PRO A 77 -9.75 -1.55 12.00
CA PRO A 77 -11.13 -2.00 12.20
C PRO A 77 -12.11 -1.31 11.25
N TYR A 78 -11.69 -0.16 10.70
CA TYR A 78 -12.49 0.64 9.80
C TYR A 78 -11.61 1.44 8.83
N ASN A 79 -11.99 1.45 7.55
CA ASN A 79 -11.35 2.29 6.54
C ASN A 79 -12.15 3.59 6.34
N PRO A 80 -11.58 4.78 6.62
CA PRO A 80 -12.30 6.06 6.57
C PRO A 80 -12.88 6.39 5.19
N ILE A 81 -12.25 5.93 4.11
CA ILE A 81 -12.74 6.21 2.74
C ILE A 81 -14.12 5.61 2.50
N ASN A 82 -14.44 4.49 3.14
CA ASN A 82 -15.75 3.85 3.03
C ASN A 82 -16.84 4.74 3.67
N LYS A 83 -16.51 5.51 4.72
CA LYS A 83 -17.42 6.49 5.33
C LYS A 83 -17.76 7.58 4.34
N ILE A 84 -16.73 8.13 3.71
CA ILE A 84 -16.83 9.23 2.77
C ILE A 84 -17.66 8.80 1.57
N ILE A 85 -17.39 7.62 1.01
CA ILE A 85 -18.19 7.04 -0.09
C ILE A 85 -19.66 6.85 0.33
N SER A 86 -19.92 6.32 1.52
CA SER A 86 -21.29 6.15 2.03
C SER A 86 -22.00 7.49 2.20
N TRP A 87 -21.29 8.50 2.72
CA TRP A 87 -21.82 9.85 2.88
C TRP A 87 -22.14 10.51 1.54
N LEU A 88 -21.24 10.45 0.56
CA LEU A 88 -21.45 10.99 -0.79
C LEU A 88 -22.62 10.30 -1.51
N ASN A 89 -22.80 9.00 -1.33
CA ASN A 89 -23.94 8.27 -1.91
C ASN A 89 -25.30 8.76 -1.38
N LYS A 90 -25.34 9.27 -0.14
CA LYS A 90 -26.55 9.84 0.48
C LYS A 90 -26.78 11.29 0.07
N HIS A 91 -25.75 12.01 -0.36
CA HIS A 91 -25.79 13.42 -0.71
C HIS A 91 -25.48 13.61 -2.20
N LYS A 92 -26.44 13.23 -3.05
CA LYS A 92 -26.28 13.23 -4.51
C LYS A 92 -26.24 14.63 -5.12
N GLU A 93 -26.58 15.66 -4.33
CA GLU A 93 -26.45 17.07 -4.69
C GLU A 93 -24.98 17.51 -4.84
N TYR A 94 -24.03 16.82 -4.20
CA TYR A 94 -22.59 17.12 -4.34
C TYR A 94 -21.97 16.29 -5.47
N PHE A 95 -22.07 16.77 -6.70
CA PHE A 95 -21.53 16.10 -7.89
C PHE A 95 -20.17 16.65 -8.36
N ASN A 96 -19.68 17.74 -7.76
CA ASN A 96 -18.34 18.29 -7.98
C ASN A 96 -17.48 18.03 -6.73
N ILE A 97 -16.41 17.24 -6.86
CA ILE A 97 -15.60 16.76 -5.74
C ILE A 97 -14.13 17.05 -6.00
N GLY A 98 -13.43 17.65 -5.02
CA GLY A 98 -11.97 17.73 -4.99
C GLY A 98 -11.39 16.67 -4.04
N ASP A 99 -10.61 15.73 -4.57
CA ASP A 99 -9.95 14.65 -3.83
C ASP A 99 -8.44 14.96 -3.66
N PHE A 100 -8.11 15.65 -2.57
CA PHE A 100 -6.77 16.11 -2.26
C PHE A 100 -5.97 15.02 -1.53
N GLY A 101 -4.93 14.50 -2.18
CA GLY A 101 -4.22 13.31 -1.68
C GLY A 101 -4.92 12.00 -2.06
N CYS A 102 -5.51 11.95 -3.26
CA CYS A 102 -6.38 10.88 -3.76
C CYS A 102 -5.79 9.46 -3.73
N GLY A 103 -4.46 9.33 -3.67
CA GLY A 103 -3.75 8.05 -3.68
C GLY A 103 -4.17 7.18 -4.87
N ASP A 104 -4.79 6.04 -4.60
CA ASP A 104 -5.32 5.13 -5.63
C ASP A 104 -6.60 5.64 -6.33
N ALA A 105 -7.04 6.86 -6.05
CA ALA A 105 -8.20 7.55 -6.64
C ALA A 105 -9.52 6.78 -6.48
N LEU A 106 -9.77 6.21 -5.29
CA LEU A 106 -10.94 5.37 -5.06
C LEU A 106 -12.26 6.14 -5.24
N ILE A 107 -12.33 7.40 -4.80
CA ILE A 107 -13.55 8.23 -4.93
C ILE A 107 -13.89 8.44 -6.41
N ALA A 108 -12.91 8.86 -7.23
CA ALA A 108 -13.11 9.03 -8.67
C ALA A 108 -13.53 7.71 -9.36
N LYS A 109 -12.94 6.58 -8.95
CA LYS A 109 -13.31 5.25 -9.47
C LYS A 109 -14.74 4.84 -9.09
N THR A 110 -15.21 5.21 -7.90
CA THR A 110 -16.57 4.90 -7.43
C THR A 110 -17.62 5.78 -8.09
N PHE A 111 -17.37 7.09 -8.22
CA PHE A 111 -18.35 8.08 -8.69
C PHE A 111 -18.09 8.51 -10.14
N LYS A 112 -18.11 7.57 -11.10
CA LYS A 112 -17.81 7.83 -12.53
C LYS A 112 -18.71 8.88 -13.20
N LYS A 113 -19.90 9.15 -12.66
CA LYS A 113 -20.85 10.15 -13.17
C LYS A 113 -20.64 11.55 -12.58
N TYR A 114 -19.75 11.68 -11.61
CA TYR A 114 -19.50 12.91 -10.89
C TYR A 114 -18.25 13.57 -11.50
N SER A 115 -18.16 14.89 -11.38
CA SER A 115 -16.95 15.62 -11.70
C SER A 115 -15.98 15.53 -10.51
N VAL A 116 -14.96 14.68 -10.61
CA VAL A 116 -13.99 14.46 -9.53
C VAL A 116 -12.60 14.91 -9.97
N THR A 117 -12.10 15.99 -9.35
CA THR A 117 -10.73 16.47 -9.53
C THR A 117 -9.82 15.80 -8.52
N VAL A 118 -8.82 15.07 -8.98
CA VAL A 118 -7.87 14.33 -8.13
C VAL A 118 -6.52 15.06 -8.05
N LEU A 119 -5.95 15.18 -6.86
CA LEU A 119 -4.60 15.72 -6.65
C LEU A 119 -3.74 14.71 -5.89
N ALA A 120 -2.51 14.45 -6.37
CA ALA A 120 -1.55 13.53 -5.75
C ALA A 120 -0.17 14.17 -5.61
N THR A 121 0.64 13.66 -4.68
CA THR A 121 2.00 14.13 -4.39
C THR A 121 3.07 13.62 -5.36
N ALA A 122 2.70 12.77 -6.32
CA ALA A 122 3.53 12.36 -7.45
C ALA A 122 2.86 12.80 -8.76
N ALA A 123 3.64 12.96 -9.84
CA ALA A 123 3.24 13.47 -11.15
C ALA A 123 1.81 13.06 -11.56
N PRO A 124 1.04 13.97 -12.20
CA PRO A 124 -0.40 13.83 -12.37
C PRO A 124 -0.74 12.45 -12.92
N ILE A 125 -1.59 11.73 -12.18
CA ILE A 125 -2.32 10.59 -12.73
C ILE A 125 -3.01 11.16 -13.97
N LYS A 126 -2.58 10.75 -15.16
CA LYS A 126 -3.26 11.14 -16.40
C LYS A 126 -4.68 10.59 -16.30
N THR A 127 -5.62 11.47 -15.96
CA THR A 127 -7.04 11.22 -16.13
C THR A 127 -7.37 11.52 -17.58
N THR A 128 -7.43 10.47 -18.39
CA THR A 128 -8.21 10.41 -19.62
C THR A 128 -9.30 9.39 -19.41
#